data_AF-A0A314XTJ7-F1
#
_entry.id   AF-A0A314XTJ7-F1
#
_cell.length_a   1.000
_cell.length_b   1.000
_cell.length_c   1.000
_cell.angle_alpha   90.00
_cell.angle_beta   90.00
_cell.angle_gamma   90.00
#
_symmetry.space_group_name_H-M   'P 1'
#
loop_
_entity.id
_entity.type
_entity.pdbx_description
1 polymer ?
#
loop_
_entity_poly.entity_id
_entity_poly.type
_entity_poly.pdbx_seq_one_letter_code
_entity_poly.pdbx_strand_id
1 'polypeptide(L)'
;MLLWHGSRLTNWAGILSQGLRIAPPEAPVTGYMFGKGIYFADMFSKSANYCYATDGCTAGVLLLCEVALGDMAELLTAKYDADKLPEGKLSTKGVGGTEPDLSQARLLDDGVVVPLGKPKENSGPKGSLLYNEYIVYNVEQIRMRYVVQVNFNYKR
;
A
#
# COMPACT_ATOMS: atom_id res chain seq x y z
N MET A 1 7.44 3.97 -7.28
CA MET A 1 7.26 4.84 -6.09
C MET A 1 7.69 4.08 -4.85
N LEU A 2 8.17 4.77 -3.81
CA LEU A 2 8.43 4.18 -2.49
C LEU A 2 7.15 4.25 -1.64
N LEU A 3 6.57 3.11 -1.31
CA LEU A 3 5.25 3.00 -0.66
C LEU A 3 5.27 2.14 0.60
N TRP A 4 4.31 2.38 1.48
CA TRP A 4 4.17 1.71 2.77
C TRP A 4 3.39 0.41 2.66
N HIS A 5 3.89 -0.65 3.29
CA HIS A 5 3.14 -1.88 3.56
C HIS A 5 3.18 -2.20 5.06
N GLY A 6 2.02 -2.40 5.68
CA GLY A 6 1.91 -2.80 7.08
C GLY A 6 1.32 -4.19 7.22
N SER A 7 1.76 -4.92 8.24
CA SER A 7 1.29 -6.28 8.51
C SER A 7 1.41 -6.61 10.00
N ARG A 8 0.64 -7.61 10.45
CA ARG A 8 0.72 -8.12 11.83
C ARG A 8 2.12 -8.60 12.16
N LEU A 9 2.53 -8.46 13.43
CA LEU A 9 3.85 -8.90 13.91
C LEU A 9 4.16 -10.36 13.54
N THR A 10 3.15 -11.23 13.61
CA THR A 10 3.25 -12.67 13.30
C THR A 10 3.64 -12.98 11.85
N ASN A 11 3.45 -12.05 10.91
CA ASN A 11 3.68 -12.28 9.49
C ASN A 11 5.12 -12.00 9.06
N TRP A 12 5.89 -11.25 9.85
CA TRP A 12 7.19 -10.71 9.42
C TRP A 12 8.26 -11.77 9.19
N ALA A 13 8.28 -12.85 9.96
CA ALA A 13 9.19 -13.96 9.69
C ALA A 13 8.97 -14.54 8.28
N GLY A 14 7.71 -14.66 7.83
CA GLY A 14 7.37 -15.15 6.50
C GLY A 14 7.62 -14.14 5.38
N ILE A 15 7.39 -12.84 5.65
CA ILE A 15 7.63 -11.75 4.69
C ILE A 15 9.13 -11.57 4.45
N LEU A 16 9.95 -11.56 5.51
CA LEU A 16 11.39 -11.34 5.39
C LEU A 16 12.12 -12.54 4.78
N SER A 17 11.62 -13.76 5.00
CA SER A 17 12.24 -14.98 4.46
C SER A 17 11.85 -15.31 3.02
N GLN A 18 10.65 -14.91 2.57
CA GLN A 18 10.11 -15.33 1.26
C GLN A 18 9.52 -14.19 0.43
N GLY A 19 9.64 -12.95 0.91
CA GLY A 19 9.03 -11.77 0.29
C GLY A 19 7.52 -11.64 0.52
N LEU A 20 6.96 -10.54 0.00
CA LEU A 20 5.52 -10.33 -0.08
C LEU A 20 4.92 -11.27 -1.12
N ARG A 21 3.78 -11.89 -0.82
CA ARG A 21 3.14 -12.91 -1.65
C ARG A 21 1.69 -12.57 -1.93
N ILE A 22 1.25 -12.91 -3.13
CA ILE A 22 -0.16 -12.87 -3.51
C ILE A 22 -0.87 -14.03 -2.84
N ALA A 23 -2.07 -13.78 -2.32
CA ALA A 23 -2.90 -14.83 -1.77
C ALA A 23 -3.17 -15.91 -2.84
N PRO A 24 -3.11 -17.19 -2.49
CA PRO A 24 -3.22 -18.24 -3.49
C PRO A 24 -4.66 -18.31 -4.06
N PRO A 25 -4.87 -18.90 -5.25
CA PRO A 25 -6.16 -18.91 -5.94
C PRO A 25 -7.34 -19.47 -5.13
N GLU A 26 -7.06 -20.41 -4.22
CA GLU A 26 -8.03 -21.05 -3.33
C GLU A 26 -8.48 -20.16 -2.15
N ALA A 27 -7.73 -19.12 -1.80
CA ALA A 27 -8.11 -18.22 -0.72
C ALA A 27 -9.41 -17.46 -1.09
N PRO A 28 -10.36 -17.28 -0.17
CA PRO A 28 -11.56 -16.48 -0.45
C PRO A 28 -11.19 -15.07 -0.92
N VAL A 29 -11.84 -14.57 -1.97
CA VAL A 29 -11.67 -13.18 -2.44
C VAL A 29 -12.28 -12.18 -1.45
N THR A 30 -13.16 -12.66 -0.56
CA THR A 30 -13.78 -11.88 0.51
C THR A 30 -12.72 -11.29 1.42
N GLY A 31 -12.53 -9.97 1.35
CA GLY A 31 -11.50 -9.23 2.11
C GLY A 31 -10.53 -8.43 1.25
N TYR A 32 -10.51 -8.64 -0.08
CA TYR A 32 -9.64 -7.90 -1.01
C TYR A 32 -10.46 -6.93 -1.86
N MET A 33 -10.42 -5.64 -1.53
CA MET A 33 -11.25 -4.61 -2.18
C MET A 33 -10.98 -4.45 -3.70
N PHE A 34 -9.80 -4.87 -4.14
CA PHE A 34 -9.29 -4.70 -5.51
C PHE A 34 -8.65 -6.00 -6.05
N GLY A 35 -9.23 -7.15 -5.70
CA GLY A 35 -8.73 -8.46 -6.12
C GLY A 35 -7.45 -8.90 -5.41
N LYS A 36 -6.93 -10.08 -5.78
CA LYS A 36 -5.77 -10.68 -5.12
C LYS A 36 -4.48 -10.05 -5.63
N GLY A 37 -4.02 -9.02 -4.94
CA GLY A 37 -2.71 -8.40 -5.17
C GLY A 37 -1.99 -8.07 -3.87
N ILE A 38 -0.85 -7.40 -4.00
CA ILE A 38 -0.12 -6.85 -2.86
C ILE A 38 -0.49 -5.38 -2.71
N TYR A 39 -0.96 -5.02 -1.52
CA TYR A 39 -1.49 -3.71 -1.22
C TYR A 39 -0.44 -2.81 -0.58
N PHE A 40 -0.38 -1.58 -1.05
CA PHE A 40 0.48 -0.51 -0.55
C PHE A 40 -0.30 0.78 -0.37
N ALA A 41 0.19 1.68 0.48
CA ALA A 41 -0.34 3.03 0.63
C ALA A 41 0.77 4.08 0.55
N ASP A 42 0.43 5.28 0.12
CA ASP A 42 1.31 6.46 0.18
C ASP A 42 1.22 7.18 1.54
N MET A 43 0.23 6.85 2.36
CA MET A 43 0.04 7.36 3.71
C MET A 43 0.49 6.35 4.77
N PHE A 44 1.45 6.75 5.60
CA PHE A 44 1.96 5.92 6.71
C PHE A 44 0.84 5.38 7.60
N SER A 45 -0.08 6.24 8.04
CA SER A 45 -1.15 5.88 8.98
C SER A 45 -2.10 4.83 8.42
N LYS A 46 -2.34 4.83 7.09
CA LYS A 46 -3.18 3.80 6.45
C LYS A 46 -2.53 2.43 6.57
N SER A 47 -1.26 2.30 6.18
CA SER A 47 -0.53 1.03 6.32
C SER A 47 -0.30 0.65 7.78
N ALA A 48 -0.08 1.62 8.67
CA ALA A 48 0.09 1.38 10.10
C ALA A 48 -1.11 0.70 10.75
N ASN A 49 -2.34 0.97 10.30
CA ASN A 49 -3.55 0.29 10.79
C ASN A 49 -3.52 -1.22 10.54
N TYR A 50 -2.83 -1.69 9.49
CA TYR A 50 -2.66 -3.11 9.20
C TYR A 50 -1.62 -3.81 10.09
N CYS A 51 -0.94 -3.07 10.98
CA CYS A 51 -0.11 -3.68 12.01
C CYS A 51 -0.94 -4.35 13.11
N TYR A 52 -2.21 -3.94 13.27
CA TYR A 52 -3.10 -4.38 14.37
C TYR A 52 -2.46 -4.23 15.76
N ALA A 53 -1.67 -3.16 15.96
CA ALA A 53 -1.17 -2.80 17.28
C ALA A 53 -2.34 -2.44 18.20
N THR A 54 -2.15 -2.63 19.51
CA THR A 54 -3.12 -2.31 20.56
C THR A 54 -2.42 -1.63 21.72
N ASP A 55 -3.18 -1.14 22.70
CA ASP A 55 -2.64 -0.63 23.96
C ASP A 55 -1.85 -1.68 24.75
N GLY A 56 -2.23 -2.96 24.65
CA GLY A 56 -1.51 -4.10 25.21
C GLY A 56 -0.32 -4.60 24.38
N CYS A 57 -0.23 -4.21 23.10
CA CYS A 57 0.88 -4.57 22.21
C CYS A 57 1.15 -3.42 21.23
N THR A 58 2.00 -2.49 21.65
CA THR A 58 2.24 -1.24 20.93
C THR A 58 3.35 -1.33 19.88
N ALA A 59 4.10 -2.43 19.84
CA ALA A 59 5.14 -2.61 18.84
C ALA A 59 4.51 -2.89 17.46
N GLY A 60 5.05 -2.26 16.43
CA GLY A 60 4.70 -2.60 15.05
C GLY A 60 5.89 -2.51 14.12
N VAL A 61 5.73 -3.11 12.96
CA VAL A 61 6.74 -3.13 11.90
C VAL A 61 6.03 -2.80 10.59
N LEU A 62 6.66 -1.96 9.79
CA LEU A 62 6.22 -1.61 8.45
C LEU A 62 7.37 -1.77 7.45
N LEU A 63 7.03 -1.97 6.19
CA LEU A 63 7.96 -1.90 5.07
C LEU A 63 7.77 -0.62 4.28
N LEU A 64 8.89 -0.09 3.80
CA LEU A 64 8.93 0.74 2.60
C LEU A 64 9.45 -0.11 1.44
N CYS A 65 8.63 -0.21 0.39
CA CYS A 65 8.95 -0.95 -0.82
C CYS A 65 9.01 -0.01 -2.01
N GLU A 66 9.99 -0.22 -2.88
CA GLU A 66 9.92 0.23 -4.26
C GLU A 66 8.88 -0.60 -4.99
N VAL A 67 7.87 0.08 -5.53
CA VAL A 67 6.77 -0.53 -6.27
C VAL A 67 6.77 0.03 -7.69
N ALA A 68 6.95 -0.86 -8.67
CA ALA A 68 6.90 -0.58 -10.10
C ALA A 68 5.43 -0.57 -10.57
N LEU A 69 4.77 0.56 -10.37
CA LEU A 69 3.34 0.72 -10.65
C LEU A 69 3.03 0.74 -12.16
N GLY A 70 3.94 1.31 -12.96
CA GLY A 70 3.67 1.58 -14.38
C GLY A 70 2.42 2.43 -14.57
N ASP A 71 1.69 2.18 -15.66
CA ASP A 71 0.40 2.82 -15.89
C ASP A 71 -0.68 2.16 -15.03
N MET A 72 -1.36 2.98 -14.23
CA MET A 72 -2.33 2.50 -13.25
C MET A 72 -3.76 2.54 -13.80
N ALA A 73 -4.56 1.52 -13.47
CA ALA A 73 -6.02 1.56 -13.57
C ALA A 73 -6.58 2.25 -12.32
N GLU A 74 -7.14 3.45 -12.48
CA GLU A 74 -7.74 4.18 -11.36
C GLU A 74 -9.18 3.71 -11.10
N LEU A 75 -9.49 3.37 -9.84
CA LEU A 75 -10.79 2.90 -9.40
C LEU A 75 -11.29 3.71 -8.21
N LEU A 76 -12.55 4.16 -8.29
CA LEU A 76 -13.22 4.95 -7.24
C LEU A 76 -13.93 4.08 -6.20
N THR A 77 -14.34 2.88 -6.59
CA THR A 77 -15.07 1.93 -5.76
C THR A 77 -14.45 0.55 -5.83
N ALA A 78 -14.74 -0.28 -4.83
CA ALA A 78 -14.29 -1.67 -4.79
C ALA A 78 -14.62 -2.42 -6.09
N LYS A 79 -13.66 -3.22 -6.55
CA LYS A 79 -13.78 -4.07 -7.73
C LYS A 79 -12.99 -5.35 -7.50
N TYR A 80 -13.70 -6.44 -7.20
CA TYR A 80 -13.08 -7.70 -6.80
C TYR A 80 -12.27 -8.40 -7.89
N ASP A 81 -12.48 -8.05 -9.16
CA ASP A 81 -11.75 -8.55 -10.32
C ASP A 81 -10.79 -7.49 -10.90
N ALA A 82 -10.32 -6.54 -10.08
CA ALA A 82 -9.36 -5.51 -10.50
C ALA A 82 -7.97 -6.06 -10.86
N ASP A 83 -7.69 -7.31 -10.54
CA ASP A 83 -6.53 -8.07 -11.03
C ASP A 83 -6.59 -8.33 -12.54
N LYS A 84 -7.78 -8.27 -13.14
CA LYS A 84 -7.98 -8.23 -14.59
C LYS A 84 -7.72 -6.83 -15.12
N LEU A 85 -6.44 -6.47 -15.18
CA LEU A 85 -6.00 -5.15 -15.63
C LEU A 85 -6.40 -4.90 -17.10
N PRO A 86 -6.89 -3.69 -17.43
CA PRO A 86 -7.05 -3.27 -18.82
C PRO A 86 -5.73 -3.32 -19.58
N GLU A 87 -5.80 -3.43 -20.90
CA GLU A 87 -4.61 -3.43 -21.75
C GLU A 87 -3.71 -2.20 -21.49
N GLY A 88 -2.41 -2.45 -21.36
CA GLY A 88 -1.39 -1.43 -21.05
C GLY A 88 -1.29 -1.03 -19.57
N LYS A 89 -2.24 -1.44 -18.71
CA LYS A 89 -2.16 -1.17 -17.27
C LYS A 89 -1.34 -2.25 -16.55
N LEU A 90 -0.54 -1.83 -15.56
CA LEU A 90 0.34 -2.71 -14.79
C LEU A 90 0.01 -2.77 -13.29
N SER A 91 -0.86 -1.90 -12.82
CA SER A 91 -1.32 -1.90 -11.43
C SER A 91 -2.67 -1.23 -11.28
N THR A 92 -3.29 -1.40 -10.11
CA THR A 92 -4.51 -0.70 -9.74
C THR A 92 -4.20 0.41 -8.73
N LYS A 93 -4.85 1.57 -8.90
CA LYS A 93 -4.88 2.64 -7.90
C LYS A 93 -6.31 2.82 -7.40
N GLY A 94 -6.55 2.46 -6.16
CA GLY A 94 -7.75 2.89 -5.44
C GLY A 94 -7.62 4.36 -5.10
N VAL A 95 -8.48 5.21 -5.66
CA VAL A 95 -8.40 6.67 -5.49
C VAL A 95 -9.02 7.08 -4.16
N GLY A 96 -8.20 7.70 -3.30
CA GLY A 96 -8.61 8.25 -2.02
C GLY A 96 -9.05 9.71 -2.11
N GLY A 97 -9.88 10.13 -1.14
CA GLY A 97 -10.24 11.54 -0.94
C GLY A 97 -9.12 12.41 -0.38
N THR A 98 -8.08 11.81 0.20
CA THR A 98 -6.88 12.48 0.70
C THR A 98 -5.62 11.82 0.13
N GLU A 99 -4.67 12.63 -0.32
CA GLU A 99 -3.40 12.19 -0.90
C GLU A 99 -2.24 13.08 -0.43
N PRO A 100 -0.98 12.62 -0.50
CA PRO A 100 0.17 13.48 -0.24
C PRO A 100 0.32 14.53 -1.34
N ASP A 101 0.76 15.73 -0.96
CA ASP A 101 1.09 16.76 -1.93
C ASP A 101 2.35 16.40 -2.74
N LEU A 102 2.16 15.89 -3.96
CA LEU A 102 3.26 15.48 -4.84
C LEU A 102 4.18 16.63 -5.28
N SER A 103 3.79 17.90 -5.13
CA SER A 103 4.70 19.03 -5.35
C SER A 103 5.89 19.04 -4.35
N GLN A 104 5.71 18.38 -3.21
CA GLN A 104 6.71 18.21 -2.16
C GLN A 104 7.38 16.82 -2.20
N ALA A 105 7.06 16.02 -3.23
CA ALA A 105 7.69 14.72 -3.39
C ALA A 105 9.20 14.87 -3.60
N ARG A 106 9.95 13.86 -3.16
CA ARG A 106 11.39 13.77 -3.42
C ARG A 106 11.67 12.65 -4.39
N LEU A 107 12.73 12.81 -5.17
CA LEU A 107 13.32 11.77 -5.99
C LEU A 107 14.58 11.27 -5.27
N LEU A 108 14.72 9.95 -5.18
CA LEU A 108 15.99 9.32 -4.83
C LEU A 108 16.94 9.34 -6.04
N ASP A 109 18.22 9.07 -5.81
CA ASP A 109 19.25 9.09 -6.86
C ASP A 109 18.98 8.11 -8.01
N ASP A 110 18.24 7.03 -7.74
CA ASP A 110 17.82 6.03 -8.72
C ASP A 110 16.45 6.32 -9.36
N GLY A 111 15.92 7.53 -9.17
CA GLY A 111 14.67 8.01 -9.78
C GLY A 111 13.40 7.58 -9.05
N VAL A 112 13.51 6.91 -7.90
CA VAL A 112 12.33 6.49 -7.13
C VAL A 112 11.66 7.69 -6.48
N VAL A 113 10.37 7.89 -6.79
CA VAL A 113 9.52 8.92 -6.17
C VAL A 113 9.13 8.53 -4.75
N VAL A 114 9.39 9.44 -3.79
CA VAL A 114 8.97 9.36 -2.39
C VAL A 114 7.87 10.41 -2.13
N PRO A 115 6.59 9.98 -1.98
CA PRO A 115 5.46 10.89 -1.83
C PRO A 115 5.31 11.41 -0.38
N LEU A 116 6.26 12.24 0.06
CA LEU A 116 6.38 12.70 1.47
C LEU A 116 5.66 14.02 1.78
N GLY A 117 4.91 14.56 0.82
CA GLY A 117 4.20 15.81 1.00
C GLY A 117 3.13 15.74 2.07
N LYS A 118 2.78 16.90 2.63
CA LYS A 118 1.66 16.97 3.60
C LYS A 118 0.36 16.46 2.96
N PRO A 119 -0.53 15.82 3.75
CA PRO A 119 -1.82 15.39 3.24
C PRO A 119 -2.64 16.57 2.74
N LYS A 120 -3.27 16.41 1.58
CA LYS A 120 -4.20 17.37 0.96
C LYS A 120 -5.46 16.66 0.50
N GLU A 121 -6.56 17.40 0.39
CA GLU A 121 -7.77 16.88 -0.24
C GLU A 121 -7.50 16.66 -1.73
N ASN A 122 -7.92 15.49 -2.24
CA ASN A 122 -7.86 15.17 -3.64
C ASN A 122 -8.93 15.99 -4.38
N SER A 123 -8.50 16.82 -5.34
CA SER A 123 -9.38 17.66 -6.16
C SER A 123 -10.12 16.89 -7.26
N GLY A 124 -9.77 15.61 -7.48
CA GLY A 124 -10.37 14.73 -8.47
C GLY A 124 -11.69 14.09 -8.02
N PRO A 125 -12.16 13.06 -8.77
CA PRO A 125 -13.37 12.32 -8.43
C PRO A 125 -13.26 11.69 -7.05
N LYS A 126 -14.30 11.87 -6.22
CA LYS A 126 -14.35 11.33 -4.87
C LYS A 126 -14.69 9.83 -4.91
N GLY A 127 -13.74 9.01 -4.48
CA GLY A 127 -13.93 7.58 -4.28
C GLY A 127 -14.46 7.23 -2.89
N SER A 128 -14.64 5.93 -2.67
CA SER A 128 -15.05 5.33 -1.39
C SER A 128 -13.92 5.26 -0.35
N LEU A 129 -12.68 5.53 -0.76
CA LEU A 129 -11.49 5.43 0.08
C LEU A 129 -11.14 6.77 0.73
N LEU A 130 -10.69 6.72 1.99
CA LEU A 130 -10.12 7.90 2.67
C LEU A 130 -8.75 8.30 2.09
N TYR A 131 -7.88 7.33 1.84
CA TYR A 131 -6.54 7.53 1.26
C TYR A 131 -6.29 6.55 0.11
N ASN A 132 -5.35 6.89 -0.77
CA ASN A 132 -4.99 6.05 -1.91
C ASN A 132 -4.53 4.65 -1.49
N GLU A 133 -4.78 3.67 -2.36
CA GLU A 133 -4.17 2.35 -2.34
C GLU A 133 -3.58 2.02 -3.69
N TYR A 134 -2.45 1.32 -3.65
CA TYR A 134 -1.74 0.86 -4.84
C TYR A 134 -1.61 -0.64 -4.76
N ILE A 135 -2.07 -1.33 -5.80
CA ILE A 135 -2.15 -2.78 -5.84
C ILE A 135 -1.41 -3.26 -7.07
N VAL A 136 -0.41 -4.12 -6.86
CA VAL A 136 0.30 -4.82 -7.92
C VAL A 136 -0.07 -6.31 -7.89
N TYR A 137 -0.10 -6.92 -9.08
CA TYR A 137 -0.53 -8.30 -9.28
C TYR A 137 0.61 -9.22 -9.76
N ASN A 138 1.84 -8.69 -9.83
CA ASN A 138 3.06 -9.47 -10.00
C ASN A 138 4.04 -9.11 -8.86
N VAL A 139 4.56 -10.13 -8.16
CA VAL A 139 5.53 -9.97 -7.06
C VAL A 139 6.86 -9.36 -7.52
N GLU A 140 7.22 -9.52 -8.80
CA GLU A 140 8.44 -8.96 -9.38
C GLU A 140 8.38 -7.42 -9.51
N GLN A 141 7.19 -6.81 -9.35
CA GLN A 141 7.03 -5.36 -9.30
C GLN A 141 7.48 -4.76 -7.96
N ILE A 142 7.94 -5.57 -7.00
CA ILE A 142 8.20 -5.14 -5.63
C ILE A 142 9.67 -5.38 -5.27
N ARG A 143 10.30 -4.34 -4.73
CA ARG A 143 11.60 -4.45 -4.07
C ARG A 143 11.53 -3.85 -2.66
N MET A 144 11.68 -4.69 -1.65
CA MET A 144 11.73 -4.25 -0.24
C MET A 144 13.01 -3.44 0.00
N ARG A 145 12.91 -2.27 0.64
CA ARG A 145 14.05 -1.35 0.84
C ARG A 145 14.35 -1.07 2.30
N TYR A 146 13.32 -0.77 3.08
CA TYR A 146 13.49 -0.44 4.50
C TYR A 146 12.47 -1.18 5.34
N VAL A 147 12.93 -1.73 6.47
CA VAL A 147 12.08 -2.22 7.55
C VAL A 147 12.08 -1.15 8.64
N VAL A 148 10.90 -0.67 9.02
CA VAL A 148 10.72 0.38 10.02
C VAL A 148 10.01 -0.20 11.22
N GLN A 149 10.73 -0.30 12.33
CA GLN A 149 10.13 -0.62 13.62
C GLN A 149 9.54 0.67 14.22
N VAL A 150 8.30 0.59 14.70
CA VAL A 150 7.58 1.70 15.31
C VAL A 150 6.98 1.28 16.66
N ASN A 151 6.71 2.27 17.51
CA ASN A 151 5.96 2.10 18.73
C ASN A 151 4.71 2.98 18.71
N PHE A 152 3.53 2.39 18.80
CA PHE A 152 2.25 3.07 18.76
C PHE A 152 1.91 3.67 20.12
N ASN A 153 1.69 4.98 20.17
CA ASN A 153 1.29 5.69 21.39
C ASN A 153 -0.22 5.99 21.34
N TYR A 154 -1.01 5.17 22.04
CA TYR A 154 -2.45 5.35 22.15
C TYR A 154 -2.76 6.40 23.21
N LYS A 155 -3.46 7.47 22.80
CA LYS A 155 -4.04 8.41 23.76
C LYS A 155 -5.19 7.71 24.49
N ARG A 156 -5.09 7.66 25.82
CA ARG A 156 -6.19 7.25 26.70
C ARG A 156 -7.20 8.39 26.84
#